data_AF-A0AAV2ARI0-F1
#
_entry.id   AF-A0AAV2ARI0-F1
#
_cell.length_a   1.000
_cell.length_b   1.000
_cell.length_c   1.000
_cell.angle_alpha   90.00
_cell.angle_beta   90.00
_cell.angle_gamma   90.00
#
_symmetry.space_group_name_H-M   'P 1'
#
loop_
_entity.id
_entity.type
_entity.pdbx_description
1 polymer ?
#
loop_
_entity_poly.entity_id
_entity_poly.type
_entity_poly.pdbx_seq_one_letter_code
_entity_poly.pdbx_strand_id
1 'polypeptide(L)'
;MDRNHHYKEKKLHASQVPRADYHYLMAEMMHLVDIWNIIEAFRENGLNALDSRLELTIPRLETLVHSILYQLNKRLPLSQQIDVEHSSAVLVNWLLATYDPDETGKVRVFSIKVALAIICAGKITDKLRYIFSLISDVNGHMVFSKFVDFLREAMGLPCSVYESPSFYFTESLPRTIFDGIGESSVDEYFG
;
A
#
# COMPACT_ATOMS: atom_id res chain seq x y z
N MET A 1 -20.71 6.53 20.43
CA MET A 1 -19.30 6.92 20.59
C MET A 1 -18.75 7.23 19.22
N ASP A 2 -18.20 8.43 19.06
CA ASP A 2 -17.89 9.04 17.76
C ASP A 2 -16.66 8.35 17.13
N ARG A 3 -16.78 7.83 15.90
CA ARG A 3 -15.70 7.09 15.20
C ARG A 3 -14.43 7.95 14.98
N ASN A 4 -14.59 9.28 15.05
CA ASN A 4 -13.48 10.25 15.07
C ASN A 4 -12.59 10.14 16.31
N HIS A 5 -13.14 9.70 17.45
CA HIS A 5 -12.38 9.48 18.68
C HIS A 5 -11.51 8.22 18.59
N HIS A 6 -12.03 7.17 17.93
CA HIS A 6 -11.31 5.93 17.68
C HIS A 6 -10.14 6.11 16.71
N TYR A 7 -10.28 6.99 15.71
CA TYR A 7 -9.17 7.40 14.83
C TYR A 7 -8.09 8.22 15.56
N LYS A 8 -8.48 9.00 16.58
CA LYS A 8 -7.56 9.75 17.46
C LYS A 8 -6.81 8.85 18.45
N GLU A 9 -7.39 7.74 18.89
CA GLU A 9 -6.72 6.76 19.76
C GLU A 9 -5.75 5.87 18.97
N LYS A 10 -6.08 5.51 17.73
CA LYS A 10 -5.16 4.77 16.83
C LYS A 10 -3.87 5.55 16.50
N LYS A 11 -3.87 6.89 16.62
CA LYS A 11 -2.66 7.76 16.56
C LYS A 11 -1.61 7.41 17.62
N LEU A 12 -1.98 6.77 18.73
CA LEU A 12 -1.08 6.43 19.82
C LEU A 12 -0.38 5.06 19.65
N HIS A 13 -0.81 4.24 18.68
CA HIS A 13 -0.14 2.96 18.36
C HIS A 13 0.76 3.08 17.13
N ALA A 14 0.38 3.90 16.13
CA ALA A 14 1.28 4.28 15.04
C ALA A 14 2.55 5.03 15.51
N SER A 15 2.58 5.49 16.77
CA SER A 15 3.74 6.13 17.40
C SER A 15 4.88 5.20 17.81
N GLN A 16 4.82 3.91 17.46
CA GLN A 16 5.89 2.96 17.79
C GLN A 16 6.97 2.80 16.71
N VAL A 17 6.74 3.26 15.47
CA VAL A 17 7.77 3.21 14.42
C VAL A 17 8.63 4.49 14.49
N PRO A 18 9.94 4.38 14.74
CA PRO A 18 10.84 5.52 14.82
C PRO A 18 10.80 6.40 13.55
N ARG A 19 10.92 7.72 13.72
CA ARG A 19 10.95 8.65 12.57
C ARG A 19 12.05 8.31 11.55
N ALA A 20 13.17 7.77 12.02
CA ALA A 20 14.30 7.35 11.20
C ALA A 20 13.92 6.22 10.23
N ASP A 21 13.06 5.30 10.65
CA ASP A 21 12.66 4.13 9.87
C ASP A 21 11.83 4.54 8.65
N TYR A 22 10.97 5.56 8.75
CA TYR A 22 10.23 6.07 7.59
C TYR A 22 11.16 6.75 6.58
N HIS A 23 12.16 7.51 7.06
CA HIS A 23 13.15 8.12 6.18
C HIS A 23 13.95 7.05 5.45
N TYR A 24 14.38 6.00 6.15
CA TYR A 24 15.04 4.84 5.55
C TYR A 24 14.16 4.18 4.47
N LEU A 25 12.90 3.84 4.81
CA LEU A 25 11.97 3.22 3.86
C LEU A 25 11.79 4.06 2.59
N MET A 26 11.52 5.35 2.75
CA MET A 26 11.12 6.21 1.64
C MET A 26 12.31 6.73 0.84
N ALA A 27 13.43 7.06 1.50
CA ALA A 27 14.61 7.66 0.87
C ALA A 27 15.64 6.63 0.42
N GLU A 28 15.76 5.47 1.08
CA GLU A 28 16.86 4.53 0.83
C GLU A 28 16.42 3.21 0.19
N MET A 29 15.20 2.75 0.46
CA MET A 29 14.78 1.40 0.02
C MET A 29 13.71 1.41 -1.08
N MET A 30 12.55 2.03 -0.85
CA MET A 30 11.41 1.90 -1.76
C MET A 30 11.62 2.56 -3.12
N HIS A 31 12.57 3.48 -3.24
CA HIS A 31 12.95 4.11 -4.51
C HIS A 31 13.69 3.15 -5.46
N LEU A 32 14.16 1.99 -4.98
CA LEU A 32 14.82 0.96 -5.78
C LEU A 32 13.84 -0.12 -6.28
N VAL A 33 12.69 -0.27 -5.61
CA VAL A 33 11.68 -1.28 -5.94
C VAL A 33 10.70 -0.69 -6.93
N ASP A 34 10.58 -1.23 -8.14
CA ASP A 34 9.60 -0.75 -9.11
C ASP A 34 8.25 -1.50 -9.03
N ILE A 35 7.25 -1.00 -9.75
CA ILE A 35 5.92 -1.63 -9.78
C ILE A 35 5.94 -3.06 -10.34
N TRP A 36 6.87 -3.40 -11.24
CA TRP A 36 6.99 -4.75 -11.79
C TRP A 36 7.53 -5.72 -10.74
N ASN A 37 8.50 -5.30 -9.92
CA ASN A 37 8.96 -6.07 -8.76
C ASN A 37 7.80 -6.42 -7.83
N ILE A 38 6.94 -5.43 -7.53
CA ILE A 38 5.76 -5.64 -6.68
C ILE A 38 4.82 -6.65 -7.32
N ILE A 39 4.39 -6.42 -8.58
CA ILE A 39 3.46 -7.31 -9.29
C ILE A 39 3.98 -8.75 -9.33
N GLU A 40 5.27 -8.91 -9.66
CA GLU A 40 5.89 -10.22 -9.77
C GLU A 40 5.96 -10.94 -8.42
N ALA A 41 6.35 -10.24 -7.35
CA ALA A 41 6.38 -10.84 -6.02
C ALA A 41 4.99 -11.30 -5.56
N PHE A 42 3.94 -10.52 -5.81
CA PHE A 42 2.57 -10.96 -5.53
C PHE A 42 2.18 -12.19 -6.36
N ARG A 43 2.65 -12.31 -7.61
CA ARG A 43 2.42 -13.47 -8.46
C ARG A 43 3.16 -14.71 -7.96
N GLU A 44 4.45 -14.60 -7.69
CA GLU A 44 5.30 -15.70 -7.19
C GLU A 44 4.79 -16.26 -5.85
N ASN A 45 4.21 -15.41 -5.00
CA ASN A 45 3.62 -15.81 -3.71
C ASN A 45 2.14 -16.26 -3.82
N GLY A 46 1.57 -16.35 -5.01
CA GLY A 46 0.18 -16.79 -5.23
C GLY A 46 -0.88 -15.82 -4.70
N LEU A 47 -0.53 -14.53 -4.58
CA LEU A 47 -1.38 -13.47 -4.03
C LEU A 47 -2.03 -12.60 -5.09
N ASN A 48 -1.70 -12.80 -6.37
CA ASN A 48 -2.20 -11.99 -7.48
C ASN A 48 -3.72 -12.11 -7.69
N ALA A 49 -4.27 -13.32 -7.61
CA ALA A 49 -5.67 -13.63 -7.92
C ALA A 49 -6.59 -13.77 -6.69
N LEU A 50 -6.11 -13.38 -5.50
CA LEU A 50 -6.88 -13.53 -4.26
C LEU A 50 -7.92 -12.41 -4.10
N ASP A 51 -9.02 -12.74 -3.42
CA ASP A 51 -10.05 -11.78 -3.05
C ASP A 51 -9.43 -10.61 -2.25
N SER A 52 -9.85 -9.39 -2.58
CA SER A 52 -9.51 -8.15 -1.88
C SER A 52 -9.72 -8.18 -0.36
N ARG A 53 -10.64 -9.01 0.14
CA ARG A 53 -10.97 -9.17 1.56
C ARG A 53 -10.10 -10.17 2.29
N LEU A 54 -9.30 -10.96 1.57
CA LEU A 54 -8.46 -11.97 2.18
C LEU A 54 -7.36 -11.32 3.03
N GLU A 55 -7.10 -11.91 4.19
CA GLU A 55 -6.06 -11.50 5.12
C GLU A 55 -4.81 -12.38 5.03
N LEU A 56 -3.65 -11.76 5.21
CA LEU A 56 -2.34 -12.39 5.38
C LEU A 56 -1.98 -12.38 6.86
N THR A 57 -1.41 -13.48 7.33
CA THR A 57 -0.76 -13.55 8.64
C THR A 57 0.63 -12.90 8.57
N ILE A 58 1.18 -12.50 9.71
CA ILE A 58 2.53 -11.92 9.81
C ILE A 58 3.60 -12.76 9.08
N PRO A 59 3.70 -14.10 9.27
CA PRO A 59 4.72 -14.88 8.56
C PRO A 59 4.59 -14.87 7.03
N ARG A 60 3.34 -14.77 6.52
CA ARG A 60 3.11 -14.66 5.07
C ARG A 60 3.46 -13.28 4.54
N LEU A 61 3.23 -12.23 5.34
CA LEU A 61 3.66 -10.87 5.03
C LEU A 61 5.19 -10.77 5.00
N GLU A 62 5.88 -11.34 6.00
CA GLU A 62 7.34 -11.42 6.05
C GLU A 62 7.88 -12.15 4.82
N THR A 63 7.32 -13.32 4.48
CA THR A 63 7.71 -14.07 3.27
C THR A 63 7.57 -13.23 2.00
N LEU A 64 6.45 -12.52 1.85
CA LEU A 64 6.22 -11.64 0.71
C LEU A 64 7.26 -10.52 0.64
N VAL A 65 7.46 -9.79 1.74
CA VAL A 65 8.41 -8.67 1.81
C VAL A 65 9.84 -9.14 1.54
N HIS A 66 10.26 -10.23 2.18
CA HIS A 66 11.58 -10.80 2.00
C HIS A 66 11.79 -11.23 0.54
N SER A 67 10.76 -11.79 -0.12
CA SER A 67 10.84 -12.14 -1.55
C SER A 67 11.03 -10.92 -2.45
N ILE A 68 10.36 -9.80 -2.18
CA ILE A 68 10.53 -8.55 -2.95
C ILE A 68 12.00 -8.10 -2.89
N LEU A 69 12.53 -7.97 -1.67
CA LEU A 69 13.85 -7.42 -1.44
C LEU A 69 14.98 -8.38 -1.86
N TYR A 70 14.77 -9.69 -1.70
CA TYR A 70 15.70 -10.70 -2.18
C TYR A 70 15.81 -10.70 -3.71
N GLN A 71 14.68 -10.61 -4.41
CA GLN A 71 14.68 -10.54 -5.88
C GLN A 71 15.24 -9.21 -6.40
N LEU A 72 15.05 -8.11 -5.66
CA LEU A 72 15.70 -6.82 -5.94
C LEU A 72 17.23 -6.96 -5.88
N ASN A 73 17.78 -7.51 -4.79
CA ASN A 73 19.23 -7.63 -4.60
C ASN A 73 19.93 -8.44 -5.69
N LYS A 74 19.25 -9.44 -6.29
CA LYS A 74 19.80 -10.18 -7.44
C LYS A 74 20.01 -9.33 -8.69
N ARG A 75 19.28 -8.22 -8.82
CA ARG A 75 19.32 -7.30 -9.97
C ARG A 75 20.24 -6.11 -9.73
N LEU A 76 20.52 -5.78 -8.47
CA LEU A 76 21.39 -4.67 -8.08
C LEU A 76 22.88 -5.06 -8.14
N PRO A 77 23.78 -4.13 -8.52
CA PRO A 77 25.21 -4.27 -8.27
C PRO A 77 25.52 -4.49 -6.79
N LEU A 78 26.59 -5.25 -6.48
CA LEU A 78 26.98 -5.55 -5.09
C LEU A 78 27.15 -4.31 -4.21
N SER A 79 27.61 -3.18 -4.79
CA SER A 79 27.78 -1.91 -4.07
C SER A 79 26.47 -1.19 -3.73
N GLN A 80 25.34 -1.64 -4.28
CA GLN A 80 24.02 -1.06 -4.10
C GLN A 80 23.04 -2.02 -3.41
N GLN A 81 23.49 -3.22 -3.03
CA GLN A 81 22.63 -4.17 -2.33
C GLN A 81 22.23 -3.64 -0.95
N ILE A 82 20.98 -3.91 -0.59
CA ILE A 82 20.43 -3.55 0.71
C ILE A 82 20.53 -4.73 1.69
N ASP A 83 20.55 -4.43 2.98
CA ASP A 83 20.38 -5.46 4.02
C ASP A 83 18.93 -5.95 3.99
N VAL A 84 18.70 -7.14 3.42
CA VAL A 84 17.37 -7.71 3.22
C VAL A 84 16.67 -7.97 4.56
N GLU A 85 17.40 -8.41 5.59
CA GLU A 85 16.81 -8.78 6.87
C GLU A 85 16.32 -7.54 7.61
N HIS A 86 17.21 -6.55 7.75
CA HIS A 86 16.86 -5.27 8.38
C HIS A 86 15.74 -4.56 7.63
N SER A 87 15.88 -4.46 6.31
CA SER A 87 14.90 -3.77 5.44
C SER A 87 13.53 -4.46 5.47
N SER A 88 13.50 -5.79 5.52
CA SER A 88 12.24 -6.55 5.64
C SER A 88 11.55 -6.25 6.96
N ALA A 89 12.28 -6.30 8.08
CA ALA A 89 11.72 -6.03 9.40
C ALA A 89 11.13 -4.62 9.49
N VAL A 90 11.85 -3.60 8.99
CA VAL A 90 11.37 -2.22 8.99
C VAL A 90 10.10 -2.07 8.15
N LEU A 91 10.06 -2.65 6.94
CA LEU A 91 8.88 -2.55 6.06
C LEU A 91 7.67 -3.29 6.64
N VAL A 92 7.87 -4.49 7.18
CA VAL A 92 6.81 -5.28 7.82
C VAL A 92 6.23 -4.52 9.02
N ASN A 93 7.08 -4.01 9.90
CA ASN A 93 6.65 -3.25 11.08
C ASN A 93 5.84 -2.02 10.69
N TRP A 94 6.27 -1.29 9.65
CA TRP A 94 5.55 -0.13 9.16
C TRP A 94 4.18 -0.49 8.54
N LEU A 95 4.11 -1.57 7.76
CA LEU A 95 2.85 -2.07 7.20
C LEU A 95 1.88 -2.52 8.29
N LEU A 96 2.36 -3.20 9.34
CA LEU A 96 1.54 -3.61 10.49
C LEU A 96 1.06 -2.41 11.30
N ALA A 97 1.93 -1.46 11.61
CA ALA A 97 1.55 -0.22 12.30
C ALA A 97 0.49 0.60 11.52
N THR A 98 0.50 0.48 10.19
CA THR A 98 -0.46 1.17 9.31
C THR A 98 -1.79 0.41 9.17
N TYR A 99 -1.75 -0.92 9.01
CA TYR A 99 -2.90 -1.71 8.56
C TYR A 99 -3.40 -2.78 9.55
N ASP A 100 -2.69 -3.01 10.66
CA ASP A 100 -3.11 -3.85 11.79
C ASP A 100 -2.96 -3.11 13.13
N PRO A 101 -3.59 -1.93 13.29
CA PRO A 101 -3.44 -1.11 14.51
C PRO A 101 -4.08 -1.76 15.75
N ASP A 102 -4.93 -2.77 15.55
CA ASP A 102 -5.58 -3.53 16.62
C ASP A 102 -4.77 -4.80 17.00
N GLU A 103 -3.55 -4.93 16.45
CA GLU A 103 -2.59 -6.02 16.72
C GLU A 103 -3.20 -7.43 16.60
N THR A 104 -4.02 -7.63 15.58
CA THR A 104 -4.71 -8.90 15.31
C THR A 104 -3.80 -9.98 14.72
N GLY A 105 -2.62 -9.60 14.26
CA GLY A 105 -1.66 -10.45 13.55
C GLY A 105 -2.03 -10.68 12.09
N LYS A 106 -2.92 -9.86 11.53
CA LYS A 106 -3.46 -10.03 10.18
C LYS A 106 -3.63 -8.70 9.45
N VAL A 107 -3.34 -8.72 8.14
CA VAL A 107 -3.51 -7.57 7.25
C VAL A 107 -4.18 -7.98 5.95
N ARG A 108 -5.03 -7.14 5.37
CA ARG A 108 -5.65 -7.46 4.07
C ARG A 108 -4.61 -7.44 2.95
N VAL A 109 -4.69 -8.42 2.04
CA VAL A 109 -3.85 -8.47 0.83
C VAL A 109 -4.00 -7.18 0.03
N PHE A 110 -5.23 -6.66 -0.07
CA PHE A 110 -5.53 -5.42 -0.78
C PHE A 110 -4.78 -4.20 -0.20
N SER A 111 -4.75 -4.06 1.13
CA SER A 111 -4.01 -3.00 1.82
C SER A 111 -2.53 -3.01 1.45
N ILE A 112 -1.90 -4.19 1.46
CA ILE A 112 -0.48 -4.34 1.14
C ILE A 112 -0.20 -4.07 -0.34
N LYS A 113 -1.08 -4.51 -1.25
CA LYS A 113 -0.97 -4.18 -2.69
C LYS A 113 -1.03 -2.67 -2.92
N VAL A 114 -1.98 -1.98 -2.30
CA VAL A 114 -2.15 -0.53 -2.44
C VAL A 114 -0.94 0.21 -1.87
N ALA A 115 -0.53 -0.13 -0.65
CA ALA A 115 0.60 0.50 0.02
C ALA A 115 1.88 0.43 -0.82
N LEU A 116 2.24 -0.79 -1.24
CA LEU A 116 3.45 -1.02 -2.02
C LEU A 116 3.39 -0.38 -3.40
N ALA A 117 2.23 -0.38 -4.07
CA ALA A 117 2.06 0.27 -5.37
C ALA A 117 2.17 1.80 -5.30
N ILE A 118 1.76 2.42 -4.20
CA ILE A 118 1.88 3.87 -4.02
C ILE A 118 3.35 4.27 -3.82
N ILE A 119 4.05 3.59 -2.92
CA ILE A 119 5.38 4.01 -2.44
C ILE A 119 6.55 3.47 -3.27
N CYS A 120 6.36 2.45 -4.11
CA CYS A 120 7.42 1.93 -4.99
C CYS A 120 7.89 3.01 -5.98
N ALA A 121 9.00 2.77 -6.68
CA ALA A 121 9.44 3.60 -7.79
C ALA A 121 8.69 3.29 -9.10
N GLY A 122 8.79 4.20 -10.06
CA GLY A 122 8.27 4.01 -11.41
C GLY A 122 7.30 5.09 -11.87
N LYS A 123 6.86 4.98 -13.12
CA LYS A 123 5.95 5.95 -13.74
C LYS A 123 4.61 5.93 -13.03
N ILE A 124 4.05 7.11 -12.78
CA ILE A 124 2.74 7.26 -12.15
C ILE A 124 1.65 6.54 -12.96
N THR A 125 1.74 6.55 -14.29
CA THR A 125 0.79 5.87 -15.19
C THR A 125 0.74 4.36 -14.96
N ASP A 126 1.88 3.72 -14.70
CA ASP A 126 1.95 2.27 -14.52
C ASP A 126 1.40 1.87 -13.14
N LYS A 127 1.72 2.67 -12.12
CA LYS A 127 1.16 2.51 -10.77
C LYS A 127 -0.35 2.70 -10.78
N LEU A 128 -0.86 3.74 -11.44
CA LEU A 128 -2.29 4.00 -11.54
C LEU A 128 -3.00 2.90 -12.33
N ARG A 129 -2.41 2.39 -13.43
CA ARG A 129 -2.97 1.24 -14.17
C ARG A 129 -3.05 0.00 -13.29
N TYR A 130 -2.03 -0.26 -12.48
CA TYR A 130 -2.07 -1.36 -11.52
C TYR A 130 -3.17 -1.16 -10.46
N ILE A 131 -3.21 -0.01 -9.80
CA ILE A 131 -4.25 0.31 -8.80
C ILE A 131 -5.64 0.20 -9.41
N PHE A 132 -5.84 0.73 -10.62
CA PHE A 132 -7.08 0.64 -11.38
C PHE A 132 -7.50 -0.82 -11.58
N SER A 133 -6.57 -1.70 -11.96
CA SER A 133 -6.86 -3.13 -12.08
C SER A 133 -7.33 -3.79 -10.78
N LEU A 134 -6.93 -3.28 -9.62
CA LEU A 134 -7.39 -3.80 -8.32
C LEU A 134 -8.83 -3.38 -8.00
N ILE A 135 -9.24 -2.19 -8.45
CA ILE A 135 -10.55 -1.59 -8.16
C ILE A 135 -11.57 -1.77 -9.27
N SER A 136 -11.20 -2.39 -10.39
CA SER A 136 -12.11 -2.66 -11.50
C SER A 136 -12.76 -4.05 -11.43
N ASP A 137 -13.83 -4.21 -12.21
CA ASP A 137 -14.46 -5.50 -12.49
C ASP A 137 -13.78 -6.21 -13.67
N VAL A 138 -14.29 -7.38 -14.04
CA VAL A 138 -13.77 -8.18 -15.15
C VAL A 138 -13.94 -7.53 -16.53
N ASN A 139 -14.81 -6.51 -16.63
CA ASN A 139 -15.05 -5.76 -17.85
C ASN A 139 -14.16 -4.50 -17.93
N GLY A 140 -13.33 -4.25 -16.92
CA GLY A 140 -12.48 -3.07 -16.83
C GLY A 140 -13.17 -1.83 -16.28
N HIS A 141 -14.40 -1.94 -15.78
CA HIS A 141 -15.09 -0.80 -15.16
C HIS A 141 -14.71 -0.67 -13.70
N MET A 142 -14.43 0.56 -13.26
CA MET A 142 -14.15 0.85 -11.86
C MET A 142 -15.37 0.51 -11.00
N VAL A 143 -15.16 -0.22 -9.91
CA VAL A 143 -16.20 -0.53 -8.93
C VAL A 143 -16.13 0.48 -7.79
N PHE A 144 -17.17 1.30 -7.63
CA PHE A 144 -17.19 2.38 -6.64
C PHE A 144 -16.86 1.93 -5.21
N SER A 145 -17.38 0.79 -4.76
CA SER A 145 -17.07 0.27 -3.42
C SER A 145 -15.59 -0.09 -3.25
N LYS A 146 -14.94 -0.64 -4.28
CA LYS A 146 -13.50 -0.90 -4.27
C LYS A 146 -12.68 0.39 -4.32
N PHE A 147 -13.17 1.42 -5.02
CA PHE A 147 -12.56 2.75 -5.01
C PHE A 147 -12.60 3.40 -3.61
N VAL A 148 -13.73 3.28 -2.92
CA VAL A 148 -13.85 3.71 -1.51
C VAL A 148 -12.83 2.98 -0.63
N ASP A 149 -12.71 1.66 -0.80
CA ASP A 149 -11.72 0.87 -0.06
C ASP A 149 -10.29 1.30 -0.41
N PHE A 150 -9.97 1.52 -1.68
CA PHE A 150 -8.66 2.05 -2.10
C PHE A 150 -8.33 3.37 -1.41
N LEU A 151 -9.25 4.33 -1.41
CA LEU A 151 -9.03 5.63 -0.75
C LEU A 151 -8.78 5.46 0.75
N ARG A 152 -9.49 4.52 1.41
CA ARG A 152 -9.27 4.22 2.82
C ARG A 152 -7.86 3.68 3.05
N GLU A 153 -7.39 2.74 2.22
CA GLU A 153 -6.03 2.18 2.33
C GLU A 153 -4.95 3.23 2.02
N ALA A 154 -5.18 4.04 0.99
CA ALA A 154 -4.25 5.08 0.56
C ALA A 154 -4.07 6.15 1.63
N MET A 155 -5.13 6.54 2.34
CA MET A 155 -5.07 7.51 3.44
C MET A 155 -4.40 6.94 4.70
N GLY A 156 -4.25 5.63 4.82
CA GLY A 156 -3.44 5.02 5.89
C GLY A 156 -1.97 5.46 5.84
N LEU A 157 -1.43 5.66 4.63
CA LEU A 157 -0.04 6.03 4.41
C LEU A 157 0.33 7.43 4.95
N PRO A 158 -0.36 8.54 4.59
CA PRO A 158 -0.07 9.83 5.19
C PRO A 158 -0.36 9.83 6.70
N CYS A 159 -1.34 9.05 7.16
CA CYS A 159 -1.57 8.89 8.60
C CYS A 159 -0.38 8.28 9.32
N SER A 160 0.29 7.27 8.73
CA SER A 160 1.43 6.60 9.36
C SER A 160 2.68 7.46 9.43
N VAL A 161 2.77 8.54 8.65
CA VAL A 161 3.84 9.55 8.71
C VAL A 161 3.41 10.87 9.36
N TYR A 162 2.38 10.83 10.20
CA TYR A 162 1.87 11.97 10.98
C TYR A 162 1.22 13.11 10.16
N GLU A 163 0.87 12.86 8.91
CA GLU A 163 0.23 13.84 8.00
C GLU A 163 -1.31 13.74 7.99
N SER A 164 -1.89 12.99 8.94
CA SER A 164 -3.35 12.87 9.13
C SER A 164 -4.13 14.19 9.29
N PRO A 165 -3.57 15.31 9.83
CA PRO A 165 -4.32 16.58 9.87
C PRO A 165 -4.57 17.16 8.48
N SER A 166 -3.68 16.86 7.53
CA SER A 166 -3.71 17.37 6.16
C SER A 166 -4.42 16.39 5.22
N PHE A 167 -4.19 15.09 5.40
CA PHE A 167 -4.70 14.03 4.53
C PHE A 167 -5.35 12.93 5.36
N TYR A 168 -6.67 12.84 5.30
CA TYR A 168 -7.44 11.84 5.99
C TYR A 168 -8.65 11.40 5.18
N PHE A 169 -9.10 10.17 5.43
CA PHE A 169 -10.29 9.65 4.80
C PHE A 169 -11.55 10.29 5.40
N THR A 170 -12.50 10.66 4.55
CA THR A 170 -13.85 11.06 4.95
C THR A 170 -14.88 10.28 4.12
N GLU A 171 -16.07 10.06 4.68
CA GLU A 171 -17.16 9.37 3.97
C GLU A 171 -17.64 10.14 2.71
N SER A 172 -17.40 11.46 2.65
CA SER A 172 -17.73 12.29 1.49
C SER A 172 -16.63 12.34 0.42
N LEU A 173 -15.38 11.99 0.77
CA LEU A 173 -14.23 12.07 -0.14
C LEU A 173 -14.43 11.27 -1.44
N PRO A 174 -14.89 9.99 -1.41
CA PRO A 174 -15.06 9.22 -2.63
C PRO A 174 -16.04 9.87 -3.59
N ARG A 175 -17.18 10.37 -3.11
CA ARG A 175 -18.19 11.05 -3.96
C ARG A 175 -17.67 12.37 -4.51
N THR A 176 -16.91 13.13 -3.72
CA THR A 176 -16.33 14.39 -4.18
C THR A 176 -15.38 14.18 -5.37
N ILE A 177 -14.60 13.09 -5.35
CA ILE A 177 -13.72 12.73 -6.45
C ILE A 177 -14.51 12.12 -7.61
N PHE A 178 -15.39 11.16 -7.31
CA PHE A 178 -16.07 10.35 -8.31
C PHE A 178 -17.15 11.13 -9.07
N ASP A 179 -17.90 12.01 -8.41
CA ASP A 179 -18.93 12.83 -9.05
C ASP A 179 -18.33 14.10 -9.71
N GLY A 180 -17.13 14.50 -9.28
CA GLY A 180 -16.34 15.55 -9.93
C GLY A 180 -15.66 15.10 -11.23
N ILE A 181 -15.55 13.78 -11.43
CA ILE A 181 -15.12 13.14 -12.68
C ILE A 181 -16.43 12.66 -13.34
N GLY A 182 -16.98 13.42 -14.29
CA GLY A 182 -18.15 12.95 -15.05
C GLY A 182 -17.93 11.54 -15.64
N GLU A 183 -18.99 10.90 -16.15
CA GLU A 183 -19.01 9.55 -16.77
C GLU A 183 -18.04 9.31 -17.96
N SER A 184 -16.96 10.07 -18.11
CA SER A 184 -15.86 9.82 -19.04
C SER A 184 -15.07 8.58 -18.61
N SER A 185 -15.05 7.58 -19.49
CA SER A 185 -14.32 6.33 -19.32
C SER A 185 -12.83 6.58 -19.10
N VAL A 186 -12.21 5.63 -18.41
CA VAL A 186 -10.79 5.60 -18.02
C VAL A 186 -9.83 5.69 -19.21
N ASP A 187 -10.33 5.52 -20.44
CA ASP A 187 -9.58 5.71 -21.68
C ASP A 187 -9.11 7.15 -21.90
N GLU A 188 -9.82 8.14 -21.36
CA GLU A 188 -9.48 9.56 -21.55
C GLU A 188 -8.31 10.03 -20.65
N TYR A 189 -8.02 9.32 -19.54
CA TYR A 189 -6.96 9.68 -18.60
C TYR A 189 -5.58 9.07 -18.94
N PHE A 190 -5.52 8.06 -19.80
CA PHE A 190 -4.28 7.33 -20.13
C PHE A 190 -3.99 7.24 -21.64
N GLY A 191 -4.72 7.99 -22.47
CA GLY A 191 -4.48 8.16 -23.90
C GLY A 191 -3.32 9.09 -24.22
#